data_AF-A0A411AMF5-F1
#
_entry.id   AF-A0A411AMF5-F1
#
_cell.length_a   1.000
_cell.length_b   1.000
_cell.length_c   1.000
_cell.angle_alpha   90.00
_cell.angle_beta   90.00
_cell.angle_gamma   90.00
#
_symmetry.space_group_name_H-M   'P 1'
#
loop_
_entity.id
_entity.type
_entity.pdbx_description
1 polymer ?
#
loop_
_entity_poly.entity_id
_entity_poly.type
_entity_poly.pdbx_seq_one_letter_code
_entity_poly.pdbx_strand_id
1 'polypeptide(L)'
;MKKRLFCAGILVSTLLFGNISHVKAATLSETIESNGKKAEVFTSSDANSTNGRKTSITASFIEDPNDSDLTALVSLKGFIPSNLSKTGDKYHGNMYWPSKYNIYVQSFDSNDKVKIIESIPTNKIETVQVNETIGYTIGGDVSASKDSASGGLNASYSVQRSISYEQPDFKTIQKLDNTKAVSWNVIFNSTKHGYDKNSYHLFYGNQLFMKSRLYNNGINNLTEDKDLSTLISGGFSPNMAVALKAPKGTKESQLILSYRTYHDLYRLNWTGTEWWGSNQENATPTYATHAYKIDWTNHKVTFLY
;
A
#
# COMPACT_ATOMS: atom_id res chain seq x y z
N MET A 1 3.67 41.36 -32.07
CA MET A 1 4.22 40.06 -31.61
C MET A 1 4.69 40.20 -30.17
N LYS A 2 3.92 39.68 -29.21
CA LYS A 2 4.25 39.72 -27.77
C LYS A 2 4.93 38.40 -27.36
N LYS A 3 6.18 38.47 -26.91
CA LYS A 3 6.92 37.35 -26.29
C LYS A 3 6.31 37.05 -24.91
N ARG A 4 5.95 35.79 -24.66
CA ARG A 4 5.60 35.29 -23.31
C ARG A 4 6.86 34.69 -22.69
N LEU A 5 7.26 35.23 -21.54
CA LEU A 5 8.28 34.63 -20.67
C LEU A 5 7.68 33.37 -20.02
N PHE A 6 8.39 32.25 -20.12
CA PHE A 6 8.18 31.07 -19.29
C PHE A 6 9.11 31.19 -18.06
N CYS A 7 8.53 31.34 -16.88
CA CYS A 7 9.28 31.20 -15.63
C CYS A 7 9.37 29.70 -15.28
N ALA A 8 10.58 29.15 -15.34
CA ALA A 8 10.88 27.83 -14.79
C ALA A 8 11.02 27.95 -13.26
N GLY A 9 10.09 27.33 -12.53
CA GLY A 9 10.19 27.19 -11.07
C GLY A 9 11.21 26.11 -10.72
N ILE A 10 12.28 26.50 -10.03
CA ILE A 10 13.31 25.62 -9.50
C ILE A 10 12.75 24.88 -8.27
N LEU A 11 12.62 23.55 -8.36
CA LEU A 11 12.34 22.68 -7.23
C LEU A 11 13.62 22.50 -6.41
N VAL A 12 13.71 23.17 -5.26
CA VAL A 12 14.78 22.95 -4.28
C VAL A 12 14.39 21.76 -3.42
N SER A 13 15.03 20.61 -3.64
CA SER A 13 14.95 19.45 -2.74
C SER A 13 16.06 19.53 -1.69
N THR A 14 15.74 19.99 -0.49
CA THR A 14 16.63 19.86 0.68
C THR A 14 16.39 18.51 1.34
N LEU A 15 17.32 17.56 1.14
CA LEU A 15 17.41 16.32 1.90
C LEU A 15 18.07 16.62 3.25
N LEU A 16 17.28 16.65 4.32
CA LEU A 16 17.78 16.63 5.69
C LEU A 16 17.73 15.19 6.22
N PHE A 17 18.90 14.56 6.31
CA PHE A 17 19.08 13.34 7.07
C PHE A 17 19.17 13.68 8.55
N GLY A 18 18.08 13.43 9.28
CA GLY A 18 18.04 13.46 10.74
C GLY A 18 17.15 12.33 11.24
N ASN A 19 17.47 11.74 12.38
CA ASN A 19 16.62 10.75 13.05
C ASN A 19 15.28 11.43 13.41
N ILE A 20 14.24 11.12 12.63
CA ILE A 20 12.90 11.70 12.82
C ILE A 20 12.16 10.87 13.85
N SER A 21 12.13 11.33 15.10
CA SER A 21 11.25 10.75 16.12
C SER A 21 9.81 11.25 15.99
N HIS A 22 9.57 12.44 15.41
CA HIS A 22 8.24 12.96 15.06
C HIS A 22 8.35 14.04 13.96
N VAL A 23 7.60 13.92 12.86
CA VAL A 23 7.39 15.03 11.90
C VAL A 23 6.17 15.81 12.39
N LYS A 24 6.31 17.10 12.70
CA LYS A 24 5.14 17.96 12.91
C LYS A 24 4.47 18.22 11.56
N ALA A 25 3.17 17.94 11.48
CA ALA A 25 2.34 18.25 10.32
C ALA A 25 2.47 19.73 9.92
N ALA A 26 2.92 20.00 8.69
CA ALA A 26 2.80 21.30 8.06
C ALA A 26 1.53 21.31 7.22
N THR A 27 0.64 22.29 7.44
CA THR A 27 -0.53 22.49 6.58
C THR A 27 -0.14 23.44 5.46
N LEU A 28 -0.17 22.97 4.23
CA LEU A 28 0.02 23.81 3.03
C LEU A 28 -1.35 24.09 2.43
N SER A 29 -1.62 25.36 2.13
CA SER A 29 -2.84 25.80 1.46
C SER A 29 -2.52 26.27 0.05
N GLU A 30 -3.36 25.87 -0.91
CA GLU A 30 -3.28 26.27 -2.30
C GLU A 30 -4.69 26.51 -2.85
N THR A 31 -4.84 27.57 -3.66
CA THR A 31 -6.09 27.81 -4.40
C THR A 31 -6.01 27.15 -5.77
N ILE A 32 -7.00 26.33 -6.10
CA ILE A 32 -7.15 25.72 -7.42
C ILE A 32 -8.27 26.41 -8.20
N GLU A 33 -8.12 26.51 -9.52
CA GLU A 33 -9.13 27.10 -10.40
C GLU A 33 -9.34 26.22 -11.63
N SER A 34 -10.60 25.94 -11.96
CA SER A 34 -10.99 25.20 -13.16
C SER A 34 -12.33 25.71 -13.67
N ASN A 35 -12.43 25.97 -14.98
CA ASN A 35 -13.63 26.49 -15.63
C ASN A 35 -14.25 27.72 -14.92
N GLY A 36 -13.42 28.62 -14.39
CA GLY A 36 -13.84 29.84 -13.68
C GLY A 36 -14.39 29.60 -12.26
N LYS A 37 -14.39 28.36 -11.78
CA LYS A 37 -14.71 28.01 -10.39
C LYS A 37 -13.42 27.84 -9.59
N LYS A 38 -13.47 28.18 -8.31
CA LYS A 38 -12.33 28.10 -7.38
C LYS A 38 -12.64 27.23 -6.18
N ALA A 39 -11.62 26.55 -5.69
CA ALA A 39 -11.65 25.82 -4.43
C ALA A 39 -10.30 25.98 -3.71
N GLU A 40 -10.28 25.70 -2.41
CA GLU A 40 -9.05 25.70 -1.61
C GLU A 40 -8.67 24.27 -1.23
N VAL A 41 -7.38 23.98 -1.27
CA VAL A 41 -6.83 22.67 -0.92
C VAL A 41 -5.88 22.84 0.25
N PHE A 42 -6.12 22.07 1.31
CA PHE A 42 -5.26 22.01 2.48
C PHE A 42 -4.65 20.62 2.58
N THR A 43 -3.33 20.53 2.60
CA THR A 43 -2.64 19.24 2.70
C THR A 43 -2.02 19.06 4.08
N SER A 44 -2.27 17.91 4.69
CA SER A 44 -1.70 17.52 5.99
C SER A 44 -1.25 16.07 5.97
N SER A 45 -0.20 15.76 6.72
CA SER A 45 0.35 14.41 6.81
C SER A 45 0.80 14.07 8.22
N ASP A 46 0.69 12.79 8.57
CA ASP A 46 1.27 12.22 9.78
C ASP A 46 1.76 10.80 9.51
N ALA A 47 2.67 10.29 10.34
CA ALA A 47 3.25 8.97 10.20
C ALA A 47 3.56 8.35 11.55
N ASN A 48 3.41 7.03 11.65
CA ASN A 48 3.77 6.29 12.84
C ASN A 48 4.44 4.95 12.49
N SER A 49 5.08 4.34 13.48
CA SER A 49 5.69 3.03 13.37
C SER A 49 5.47 2.21 14.64
N THR A 50 4.99 0.97 14.51
CA THR A 50 4.84 0.04 15.63
C THR A 50 5.20 -1.36 15.17
N ASN A 51 5.98 -2.11 15.97
CA ASN A 51 6.41 -3.48 15.67
C ASN A 51 7.04 -3.62 14.25
N GLY A 52 7.89 -2.66 13.88
CA GLY A 52 8.57 -2.63 12.57
C GLY A 52 7.69 -2.27 11.37
N ARG A 53 6.38 -2.06 11.57
CA ARG A 53 5.44 -1.64 10.51
C ARG A 53 5.26 -0.13 10.54
N LYS A 54 5.45 0.50 9.39
CA LYS A 54 5.30 1.95 9.21
C LYS A 54 4.01 2.27 8.48
N THR A 55 3.30 3.28 8.95
CA THR A 55 2.12 3.88 8.31
C THR A 55 2.35 5.37 8.14
N SER A 56 1.95 5.90 7.00
CA SER A 56 1.99 7.31 6.70
C SER A 56 0.73 7.68 5.94
N ILE A 57 0.02 8.68 6.45
CA ILE A 57 -1.19 9.18 5.84
C ILE A 57 -0.92 10.61 5.39
N THR A 58 -1.34 10.93 4.17
CA THR A 58 -1.37 12.30 3.68
C THR A 58 -2.76 12.59 3.12
N ALA A 59 -3.46 13.55 3.69
CA ALA A 59 -4.77 13.99 3.23
C ALA A 59 -4.66 15.35 2.54
N SER A 60 -5.34 15.50 1.39
CA SER A 60 -5.67 16.79 0.79
C SER A 60 -7.16 17.04 1.02
N PHE A 61 -7.47 17.94 1.94
CA PHE A 61 -8.82 18.44 2.21
C PHE A 61 -9.18 19.50 1.17
N ILE A 62 -10.37 19.41 0.61
CA ILE A 62 -10.81 20.27 -0.49
C ILE A 62 -12.04 21.03 -0.02
N GLU A 63 -11.88 22.33 0.16
CA GLU A 63 -12.93 23.29 0.47
C GLU A 63 -13.46 23.87 -0.85
N ASP A 64 -14.53 23.26 -1.35
CA ASP A 64 -15.17 23.68 -2.58
C ASP A 64 -16.52 24.38 -2.29
N PRO A 65 -16.64 25.69 -2.58
CA PRO A 65 -17.91 26.40 -2.52
C PRO A 65 -18.99 25.83 -3.45
N ASN A 66 -18.60 25.07 -4.48
CA ASN A 66 -19.47 24.50 -5.50
C ASN A 66 -19.90 23.04 -5.20
N ASP A 67 -19.38 22.41 -4.15
CA ASP A 67 -19.83 21.11 -3.64
C ASP A 67 -20.71 21.31 -2.40
N SER A 68 -21.72 20.48 -2.19
CA SER A 68 -22.53 20.47 -0.97
C SER A 68 -21.81 19.77 0.21
N ASP A 69 -20.81 18.96 -0.10
CA ASP A 69 -20.06 18.15 0.87
C ASP A 69 -18.59 18.60 0.97
N LEU A 70 -17.91 18.09 1.99
CA LEU A 70 -16.47 18.14 2.17
C LEU A 70 -15.86 16.91 1.51
N THR A 71 -14.73 17.09 0.82
CA THR A 71 -13.98 15.98 0.20
C THR A 71 -12.54 15.97 0.69
N ALA A 72 -12.00 14.78 0.96
CA ALA A 72 -10.57 14.59 1.22
C ALA A 72 -10.01 13.45 0.39
N LEU A 73 -8.94 13.70 -0.37
CA LEU A 73 -8.16 12.65 -1.03
C LEU A 73 -7.03 12.22 -0.09
N VAL A 74 -7.01 10.95 0.29
CA VAL A 74 -6.10 10.42 1.31
C VAL A 74 -5.17 9.38 0.69
N SER A 75 -3.87 9.69 0.68
CA SER A 75 -2.81 8.73 0.35
C SER A 75 -2.36 7.96 1.58
N LEU A 76 -2.19 6.65 1.42
CA LEU A 76 -1.80 5.70 2.44
C LEU A 76 -0.50 5.04 2.00
N LYS A 77 0.59 5.35 2.70
CA LYS A 77 1.91 4.77 2.45
C LYS A 77 2.42 4.02 3.66
N GLY A 78 3.43 3.18 3.47
CA GLY A 78 4.02 2.48 4.60
C GLY A 78 5.10 1.48 4.24
N PHE A 79 5.39 0.64 5.23
CA PHE A 79 6.24 -0.53 5.07
C PHE A 79 5.78 -1.64 6.01
N ILE A 80 5.67 -2.85 5.48
CA ILE A 80 5.33 -4.07 6.21
C ILE A 80 6.49 -5.05 6.01
N PRO A 81 7.30 -5.35 7.04
CA PRO A 81 8.42 -6.27 6.90
C PRO A 81 7.92 -7.66 6.52
N SER A 82 8.72 -8.37 5.72
CA SER A 82 8.42 -9.78 5.38
C SER A 82 8.47 -10.69 6.60
N ASN A 83 9.33 -10.37 7.57
CA ASN A 83 9.69 -11.25 8.68
C ASN A 83 10.06 -12.66 8.19
N LEU A 84 10.72 -12.72 7.02
CA LEU A 84 11.28 -13.96 6.49
C LEU A 84 12.19 -14.60 7.53
N SER A 85 11.98 -15.87 7.81
CA SER A 85 12.82 -16.65 8.70
C SER A 85 13.15 -17.99 8.07
N LYS A 86 14.42 -18.35 8.09
CA LYS A 86 14.92 -19.64 7.62
C LYS A 86 15.61 -20.36 8.77
N THR A 87 15.24 -21.62 8.98
CA THR A 87 15.86 -22.50 9.98
C THR A 87 16.08 -23.86 9.35
N GLY A 88 16.95 -24.69 9.93
CA GLY A 88 17.17 -26.02 9.41
C GLY A 88 18.48 -26.62 9.90
N ASP A 89 18.70 -27.85 9.46
CA ASP A 89 19.87 -28.66 9.75
C ASP A 89 20.36 -29.35 8.46
N LYS A 90 21.07 -30.46 8.60
CA LYS A 90 21.59 -31.23 7.47
C LYS A 90 20.47 -31.82 6.59
N TYR A 91 19.39 -32.30 7.18
CA TYR A 91 18.33 -33.09 6.54
C TYR A 91 16.98 -32.36 6.45
N HIS A 92 16.86 -31.19 7.09
CA HIS A 92 15.64 -30.39 7.09
C HIS A 92 15.93 -28.92 6.82
N GLY A 93 15.05 -28.26 6.07
CA GLY A 93 15.03 -26.82 5.87
C GLY A 93 13.62 -26.28 6.04
N ASN A 94 13.46 -25.19 6.77
CA ASN A 94 12.18 -24.52 7.00
C ASN A 94 12.32 -23.05 6.60
N MET A 95 11.33 -22.53 5.90
CA MET A 95 11.24 -21.13 5.51
C MET A 95 9.84 -20.63 5.84
N TYR A 96 9.74 -19.75 6.83
CA TYR A 96 8.54 -18.97 7.11
C TYR A 96 8.58 -17.72 6.25
N TRP A 97 7.62 -17.57 5.34
CA TRP A 97 7.66 -16.54 4.30
C TRP A 97 6.29 -15.88 4.12
N PRO A 98 6.21 -14.59 3.78
CA PRO A 98 4.94 -13.88 3.65
C PRO A 98 4.21 -14.29 2.37
N SER A 99 3.15 -15.09 2.48
CA SER A 99 2.34 -15.51 1.33
C SER A 99 1.29 -14.47 0.93
N LYS A 100 0.91 -13.59 1.87
CA LYS A 100 -0.09 -12.55 1.63
C LYS A 100 0.08 -11.37 2.59
N TYR A 101 0.03 -10.16 2.02
CA TYR A 101 -0.17 -8.92 2.76
C TYR A 101 -1.62 -8.48 2.59
N ASN A 102 -2.27 -8.11 3.68
CA ASN A 102 -3.59 -7.52 3.68
C ASN A 102 -3.51 -6.11 4.25
N ILE A 103 -4.11 -5.18 3.52
CA ILE A 103 -4.24 -3.77 3.88
C ILE A 103 -5.74 -3.53 4.01
N TYR A 104 -6.16 -3.07 5.17
CA TYR A 104 -7.54 -2.77 5.47
C TYR A 104 -7.64 -1.34 5.97
N VAL A 105 -8.56 -0.58 5.37
CA VAL A 105 -8.82 0.82 5.71
C VAL A 105 -10.27 0.93 6.09
N GLN A 106 -10.54 1.57 7.21
CA GLN A 106 -11.89 1.84 7.67
C GLN A 106 -12.05 3.30 8.05
N SER A 107 -13.07 3.94 7.50
CA SER A 107 -13.57 5.22 7.99
C SER A 107 -14.50 4.97 9.17
N PHE A 108 -14.34 5.75 10.21
CA PHE A 108 -15.15 5.69 11.42
C PHE A 108 -15.49 7.09 11.91
N ASP A 109 -16.76 7.35 12.16
CA ASP A 109 -17.23 8.53 12.89
C ASP A 109 -18.47 8.16 13.72
N SER A 110 -18.75 8.94 14.75
CA SER A 110 -19.81 8.63 15.72
C SER A 110 -21.23 8.62 15.13
N ASN A 111 -21.43 9.22 13.95
CA ASN A 111 -22.74 9.35 13.32
C ASN A 111 -22.82 8.70 11.94
N ASP A 112 -21.79 7.93 11.53
CA ASP A 112 -21.71 7.24 10.24
C ASP A 112 -21.91 8.15 9.01
N LYS A 113 -21.42 9.40 9.12
CA LYS A 113 -21.59 10.44 8.10
C LYS A 113 -20.45 10.46 7.09
N VAL A 114 -19.26 10.03 7.45
CA VAL A 114 -18.09 10.05 6.58
C VAL A 114 -18.02 8.75 5.79
N LYS A 115 -17.91 8.88 4.47
CA LYS A 115 -17.94 7.74 3.55
C LYS A 115 -16.68 7.67 2.70
N ILE A 116 -16.18 6.46 2.48
CA ILE A 116 -15.25 6.14 1.39
C ILE A 116 -16.09 6.08 0.11
N ILE A 117 -15.84 7.00 -0.82
CA ILE A 117 -16.61 7.08 -2.08
C ILE A 117 -15.85 6.49 -3.28
N GLU A 118 -14.53 6.37 -3.17
CA GLU A 118 -13.67 5.80 -4.21
C GLU A 118 -12.35 5.34 -3.56
N SER A 119 -11.72 4.33 -4.15
CA SER A 119 -10.47 3.77 -3.64
C SER A 119 -9.59 3.15 -4.73
N ILE A 120 -8.27 3.31 -4.59
CA ILE A 120 -7.28 2.74 -5.52
C ILE A 120 -6.19 1.98 -4.76
N PRO A 121 -5.69 0.85 -5.30
CA PRO A 121 -5.98 0.31 -6.64
C PRO A 121 -7.34 -0.40 -6.76
N THR A 122 -7.96 -0.31 -7.93
CA THR A 122 -9.26 -0.97 -8.20
C THR A 122 -9.12 -2.41 -8.67
N ASN A 123 -10.12 -3.25 -8.34
CA ASN A 123 -10.27 -4.61 -8.89
C ASN A 123 -9.04 -5.51 -8.64
N LYS A 124 -8.50 -6.12 -9.71
CA LYS A 124 -7.41 -7.10 -9.70
C LYS A 124 -6.29 -6.60 -10.61
N ILE A 125 -5.06 -6.60 -10.10
CA ILE A 125 -3.87 -6.16 -10.85
C ILE A 125 -2.77 -7.21 -10.69
N GLU A 126 -2.35 -7.80 -11.80
CA GLU A 126 -1.31 -8.83 -11.86
C GLU A 126 0.02 -8.32 -12.45
N THR A 127 0.07 -7.05 -12.88
CA THR A 127 1.31 -6.43 -13.37
C THR A 127 2.27 -6.18 -12.21
N VAL A 128 3.58 -6.35 -12.44
CA VAL A 128 4.61 -6.10 -11.43
C VAL A 128 4.55 -4.66 -10.93
N GLN A 129 4.43 -3.70 -11.85
CA GLN A 129 4.23 -2.30 -11.51
C GLN A 129 2.73 -2.02 -11.41
N VAL A 130 2.30 -1.46 -10.27
CA VAL A 130 0.95 -0.94 -10.07
C VAL A 130 0.99 0.57 -10.09
N ASN A 131 0.22 1.19 -10.98
CA ASN A 131 0.04 2.63 -11.04
C ASN A 131 -1.45 2.93 -11.28
N GLU A 132 -2.05 3.78 -10.47
CA GLU A 132 -3.38 4.34 -10.69
C GLU A 132 -3.42 5.77 -10.12
N THR A 133 -4.45 6.53 -10.46
CA THR A 133 -4.65 7.87 -9.89
C THR A 133 -6.11 8.11 -9.57
N ILE A 134 -6.33 8.68 -8.40
CA ILE A 134 -7.63 9.15 -7.95
C ILE A 134 -7.63 10.67 -8.05
N GLY A 135 -8.69 11.22 -8.62
CA GLY A 135 -8.81 12.62 -8.93
C GLY A 135 -10.09 13.23 -8.40
N TYR A 136 -10.04 14.53 -8.12
CA TYR A 136 -11.16 15.38 -7.77
C TYR A 136 -11.30 16.49 -8.82
N THR A 137 -12.54 16.81 -9.17
CA THR A 137 -12.90 17.94 -10.03
C THR A 137 -13.77 18.93 -9.27
N ILE A 138 -13.50 20.24 -9.43
CA ILE A 138 -14.31 21.30 -8.81
C ILE A 138 -15.79 21.12 -9.16
N GLY A 139 -16.64 21.06 -8.14
CA GLY A 139 -18.04 20.64 -8.22
C GLY A 139 -18.35 19.31 -7.53
N GLY A 140 -17.33 18.58 -7.05
CA GLY A 140 -17.52 17.45 -6.13
C GLY A 140 -17.32 16.06 -6.72
N ASP A 141 -16.98 15.96 -8.00
CA ASP A 141 -16.80 14.68 -8.69
C ASP A 141 -15.44 14.06 -8.36
N VAL A 142 -15.46 12.77 -8.02
CA VAL A 142 -14.26 11.96 -7.77
C VAL A 142 -14.28 10.74 -8.67
N SER A 143 -13.12 10.41 -9.25
CA SER A 143 -12.97 9.20 -10.07
C SER A 143 -11.54 8.67 -10.06
N ALA A 144 -11.40 7.39 -10.41
CA ALA A 144 -10.12 6.72 -10.57
C ALA A 144 -9.77 6.48 -12.05
N SER A 145 -8.48 6.61 -12.39
CA SER A 145 -7.93 6.30 -13.72
C SER A 145 -6.72 5.37 -13.61
N LYS A 146 -6.67 4.36 -14.47
CA LYS A 146 -5.51 3.44 -14.58
C LYS A 146 -4.35 4.03 -15.38
N ASP A 147 -4.65 4.99 -16.25
CA ASP A 147 -3.66 5.66 -17.08
C ASP A 147 -3.22 6.97 -16.43
N SER A 148 -2.26 6.87 -15.53
CA SER A 148 -1.45 8.03 -15.14
C SER A 148 0.00 7.62 -15.16
N ALA A 149 0.72 8.16 -16.15
CA ALA A 149 2.16 8.07 -16.19
C ALA A 149 2.70 8.59 -14.84
N SER A 150 3.63 7.83 -14.25
CA SER A 150 4.42 8.22 -13.10
C SER A 150 5.04 9.61 -13.35
N GLY A 151 4.37 10.68 -12.91
CA GLY A 151 4.82 12.07 -13.04
C GLY A 151 3.95 13.03 -13.87
N GLY A 152 2.82 12.60 -14.47
CA GLY A 152 1.92 13.49 -15.23
C GLY A 152 0.65 13.90 -14.46
N LEU A 153 0.38 15.21 -14.36
CA LEU A 153 -0.96 15.70 -13.99
C LEU A 153 -1.96 15.25 -15.07
N ASN A 154 -3.00 14.51 -14.68
CA ASN A 154 -4.15 14.33 -15.54
C ASN A 154 -4.88 15.68 -15.59
N ALA A 155 -4.82 16.35 -16.75
CA ALA A 155 -5.35 17.71 -16.93
C ALA A 155 -6.86 17.83 -16.67
N SER A 156 -7.58 16.71 -16.55
CA SER A 156 -9.00 16.69 -16.20
C SER A 156 -9.26 16.86 -14.70
N TYR A 157 -8.29 16.55 -13.83
CA TYR A 157 -8.46 16.65 -12.38
C TYR A 157 -7.93 17.98 -11.85
N SER A 158 -8.68 18.58 -10.93
CA SER A 158 -8.28 19.79 -10.21
C SER A 158 -7.34 19.46 -9.05
N VAL A 159 -7.51 18.29 -8.42
CA VAL A 159 -6.60 17.73 -7.41
C VAL A 159 -6.47 16.23 -7.68
N GLN A 160 -5.28 15.65 -7.54
CA GLN A 160 -5.08 14.22 -7.75
C GLN A 160 -4.09 13.59 -6.79
N ARG A 161 -4.22 12.28 -6.58
CA ARG A 161 -3.25 11.44 -5.87
C ARG A 161 -2.94 10.21 -6.71
N SER A 162 -1.66 10.04 -7.03
CA SER A 162 -1.16 8.87 -7.76
C SER A 162 -0.56 7.85 -6.81
N ILE A 163 -0.88 6.58 -7.05
CA ILE A 163 -0.23 5.45 -6.38
C ILE A 163 0.78 4.82 -7.34
N SER A 164 1.85 4.28 -6.75
CA SER A 164 2.90 3.56 -7.45
C SER A 164 3.60 2.63 -6.48
N TYR A 165 3.61 1.33 -6.78
CA TYR A 165 4.38 0.32 -6.05
C TYR A 165 4.67 -0.89 -6.94
N GLU A 166 5.70 -1.64 -6.56
CA GLU A 166 6.06 -2.91 -7.20
C GLU A 166 5.55 -4.10 -6.39
N GLN A 167 5.17 -5.17 -7.10
CA GLN A 167 4.71 -6.44 -6.54
C GLN A 167 5.28 -7.66 -7.31
N PRO A 168 6.61 -7.79 -7.48
CA PRO A 168 7.19 -8.94 -8.17
C PRO A 168 6.75 -10.25 -7.54
N ASP A 169 6.35 -11.22 -8.37
CA ASP A 169 5.78 -12.53 -8.00
C ASP A 169 4.44 -12.48 -7.23
N PHE A 170 3.85 -11.31 -7.02
CA PHE A 170 2.59 -11.11 -6.31
C PHE A 170 1.54 -10.46 -7.21
N LYS A 171 0.29 -10.44 -6.74
CA LYS A 171 -0.82 -9.71 -7.36
C LYS A 171 -1.68 -9.04 -6.31
N THR A 172 -2.28 -7.91 -6.69
CA THR A 172 -3.21 -7.16 -5.85
C THR A 172 -4.64 -7.51 -6.21
N ILE A 173 -5.46 -7.75 -5.20
CA ILE A 173 -6.90 -7.98 -5.31
C ILE A 173 -7.60 -7.10 -4.29
N GLN A 174 -8.44 -6.18 -4.75
CA GLN A 174 -9.40 -5.47 -3.91
C GLN A 174 -10.48 -6.47 -3.46
N LYS A 175 -10.55 -6.73 -2.15
CA LYS A 175 -11.41 -7.75 -1.54
C LYS A 175 -12.69 -7.19 -0.95
N LEU A 176 -12.66 -5.93 -0.56
CA LEU A 176 -13.77 -5.19 0.00
C LEU A 176 -13.68 -3.77 -0.54
N ASP A 177 -14.82 -3.23 -0.95
CA ASP A 177 -14.96 -1.81 -1.28
C ASP A 177 -16.41 -1.41 -0.98
N ASN A 178 -16.60 -0.64 0.09
CA ASN A 178 -17.89 -0.09 0.48
C ASN A 178 -17.71 1.26 1.16
N THR A 179 -18.81 1.90 1.54
CA THR A 179 -18.78 3.27 2.06
C THR A 179 -18.04 3.42 3.40
N LYS A 180 -17.72 2.35 4.11
CA LYS A 180 -17.04 2.40 5.42
C LYS A 180 -15.65 1.82 5.38
N ALA A 181 -15.39 0.86 4.50
CA ALA A 181 -14.14 0.14 4.49
C ALA A 181 -13.77 -0.36 3.11
N VAL A 182 -12.46 -0.40 2.89
CA VAL A 182 -11.84 -0.99 1.72
C VAL A 182 -10.71 -1.92 2.17
N SER A 183 -10.47 -2.98 1.40
CA SER A 183 -9.37 -3.89 1.68
C SER A 183 -8.71 -4.42 0.42
N TRP A 184 -7.39 -4.52 0.46
CA TRP A 184 -6.57 -5.11 -0.59
C TRP A 184 -5.77 -6.28 -0.04
N ASN A 185 -5.72 -7.35 -0.81
CA ASN A 185 -4.77 -8.43 -0.63
C ASN A 185 -3.69 -8.35 -1.71
N VAL A 186 -2.43 -8.27 -1.30
CA VAL A 186 -1.27 -8.50 -2.15
C VAL A 186 -0.83 -9.94 -1.89
N ILE A 187 -1.17 -10.84 -2.81
CA ILE A 187 -1.06 -12.30 -2.64
C ILE A 187 0.02 -12.83 -3.55
N PHE A 188 0.85 -13.74 -3.05
CA PHE A 188 1.81 -14.46 -3.86
C PHE A 188 1.10 -15.15 -5.03
N ASN A 189 1.63 -14.97 -6.23
CA ASN A 189 1.09 -15.54 -7.46
C ASN A 189 1.92 -16.73 -7.91
N SER A 190 3.15 -16.47 -8.36
CA SER A 190 4.08 -17.49 -8.83
C SER A 190 5.48 -16.89 -8.95
N THR A 191 6.52 -17.71 -8.80
CA THR A 191 7.90 -17.29 -9.08
C THR A 191 8.13 -17.09 -10.58
N LYS A 192 9.24 -16.44 -10.93
CA LYS A 192 9.77 -16.38 -12.31
C LYS A 192 9.92 -17.74 -13.02
N HIS A 193 9.98 -18.84 -12.25
CA HIS A 193 10.09 -20.21 -12.77
C HIS A 193 8.73 -20.93 -12.87
N GLY A 194 7.63 -20.23 -12.59
CA GLY A 194 6.28 -20.77 -12.68
C GLY A 194 5.84 -21.61 -11.47
N TYR A 195 6.61 -21.65 -10.39
CA TYR A 195 6.18 -22.33 -9.17
C TYR A 195 5.26 -21.45 -8.34
N ASP A 196 4.17 -22.02 -7.87
CA ASP A 196 3.21 -21.40 -6.96
C ASP A 196 3.09 -22.17 -5.63
N LYS A 197 2.23 -21.70 -4.73
CA LYS A 197 2.04 -22.32 -3.41
C LYS A 197 1.48 -23.75 -3.46
N ASN A 198 0.87 -24.15 -4.58
CA ASN A 198 0.22 -25.44 -4.80
C ASN A 198 0.98 -26.34 -5.79
N SER A 199 2.10 -25.88 -6.34
CA SER A 199 2.91 -26.64 -7.28
C SER A 199 3.31 -27.98 -6.69
N TYR A 200 3.27 -29.02 -7.52
CA TYR A 200 3.52 -30.38 -7.09
C TYR A 200 4.27 -31.17 -8.16
N HIS A 201 5.24 -31.94 -7.71
CA HIS A 201 5.98 -32.89 -8.52
C HIS A 201 6.06 -34.24 -7.79
N LEU A 202 5.91 -35.34 -8.54
CA LEU A 202 5.80 -36.68 -7.98
C LEU A 202 6.98 -37.08 -7.08
N PHE A 203 8.20 -36.66 -7.43
CA PHE A 203 9.43 -37.03 -6.71
C PHE A 203 10.00 -35.94 -5.81
N TYR A 204 9.58 -34.68 -5.97
CA TYR A 204 10.21 -33.54 -5.31
C TYR A 204 9.22 -32.67 -4.52
N GLY A 205 7.94 -33.04 -4.53
CA GLY A 205 6.86 -32.25 -3.94
C GLY A 205 6.77 -30.85 -4.55
N ASN A 206 6.53 -29.85 -3.70
CA ASN A 206 6.55 -28.45 -4.11
C ASN A 206 8.00 -27.93 -4.12
N GLN A 207 8.49 -27.48 -5.27
CA GLN A 207 9.87 -26.99 -5.44
C GLN A 207 10.02 -25.47 -5.29
N LEU A 208 8.98 -24.78 -4.80
CA LEU A 208 8.85 -23.32 -4.77
C LEU A 208 10.11 -22.55 -4.35
N PHE A 209 10.78 -22.99 -3.28
CA PHE A 209 12.03 -22.39 -2.80
C PHE A 209 13.19 -23.38 -2.71
N MET A 210 13.15 -24.50 -3.46
CA MET A 210 14.22 -25.49 -3.50
C MET A 210 15.35 -25.04 -4.45
N LYS A 211 16.58 -24.92 -3.94
CA LYS A 211 17.76 -24.56 -4.75
C LYS A 211 18.29 -25.76 -5.56
N SER A 212 18.30 -26.95 -4.98
CA SER A 212 18.77 -28.18 -5.61
C SER A 212 17.95 -29.39 -5.18
N ARG A 213 17.75 -30.34 -6.10
CA ARG A 213 17.07 -31.61 -5.80
C ARG A 213 17.98 -32.61 -5.07
N LEU A 214 19.31 -32.50 -5.22
CA LEU A 214 20.24 -33.56 -4.82
C LEU A 214 21.39 -33.08 -3.91
N TYR A 215 21.53 -31.76 -3.74
CA TYR A 215 22.71 -31.17 -3.09
C TYR A 215 22.32 -30.22 -1.96
N ASN A 216 23.34 -29.81 -1.19
CA ASN A 216 23.28 -28.90 -0.04
C ASN A 216 22.63 -29.50 1.21
N ASN A 217 22.98 -28.94 2.37
CA ASN A 217 22.26 -29.16 3.63
C ASN A 217 20.94 -28.38 3.59
N GLY A 218 19.94 -28.81 4.36
CA GLY A 218 18.56 -28.29 4.29
C GLY A 218 18.44 -26.77 4.35
N ILE A 219 19.04 -26.11 5.34
CA ILE A 219 19.00 -24.63 5.44
C ILE A 219 19.68 -23.93 4.24
N ASN A 220 20.75 -24.51 3.70
CA ASN A 220 21.51 -23.97 2.56
C ASN A 220 20.89 -24.37 1.21
N ASN A 221 19.86 -25.21 1.22
CA ASN A 221 19.14 -25.64 0.02
C ASN A 221 17.85 -24.86 -0.22
N LEU A 222 17.54 -23.88 0.64
CA LEU A 222 16.50 -22.89 0.41
C LEU A 222 17.02 -21.80 -0.53
N THR A 223 16.12 -21.20 -1.33
CA THR A 223 16.46 -20.10 -2.24
C THR A 223 17.05 -18.92 -1.46
N GLU A 224 18.12 -18.32 -1.97
CA GLU A 224 18.82 -17.19 -1.34
C GLU A 224 18.01 -15.90 -1.44
N ASP A 225 18.20 -14.97 -0.49
CA ASP A 225 17.39 -13.75 -0.40
C ASP A 225 17.47 -12.87 -1.65
N LYS A 226 18.64 -12.84 -2.30
CA LYS A 226 18.87 -12.10 -3.55
C LYS A 226 18.07 -12.64 -4.74
N ASP A 227 17.64 -13.90 -4.68
CA ASP A 227 16.90 -14.57 -5.75
C ASP A 227 15.41 -14.67 -5.46
N LEU A 228 14.96 -14.19 -4.30
CA LEU A 228 13.56 -14.07 -3.90
C LEU A 228 12.98 -12.72 -4.34
N SER A 229 11.66 -12.68 -4.54
CA SER A 229 10.92 -11.41 -4.63
C SER A 229 11.26 -10.50 -3.44
N THR A 230 11.35 -9.20 -3.71
CA THR A 230 11.60 -8.18 -2.67
C THR A 230 10.49 -8.17 -1.60
N LEU A 231 9.28 -8.59 -1.95
CA LEU A 231 8.17 -8.76 -1.00
C LEU A 231 8.43 -9.94 -0.05
N ILE A 232 9.22 -10.94 -0.45
CA ILE A 232 9.58 -12.08 0.41
C ILE A 232 10.84 -11.76 1.20
N SER A 233 11.91 -11.27 0.57
CA SER A 233 13.20 -11.05 1.23
C SER A 233 13.22 -9.81 2.13
N GLY A 234 12.58 -8.72 1.72
CA GLY A 234 12.54 -7.45 2.48
C GLY A 234 11.19 -7.18 3.13
N GLY A 235 10.14 -7.07 2.31
CA GLY A 235 8.80 -6.69 2.76
C GLY A 235 8.04 -5.90 1.70
N PHE A 236 6.85 -5.46 2.07
CA PHE A 236 5.95 -4.74 1.17
C PHE A 236 5.84 -3.27 1.54
N SER A 237 5.97 -2.38 0.56
CA SER A 237 5.75 -0.93 0.70
C SER A 237 4.40 -0.54 0.10
N PRO A 238 3.30 -0.60 0.88
CA PRO A 238 1.99 -0.19 0.40
C PRO A 238 1.99 1.27 -0.06
N ASN A 239 1.28 1.53 -1.17
CA ASN A 239 0.91 2.85 -1.66
C ASN A 239 -0.51 2.76 -2.22
N MET A 240 -1.49 3.18 -1.43
CA MET A 240 -2.91 3.14 -1.75
C MET A 240 -3.50 4.55 -1.60
N ALA A 241 -4.70 4.76 -2.10
CA ALA A 241 -5.44 5.97 -1.80
C ALA A 241 -6.95 5.72 -1.69
N VAL A 242 -7.61 6.57 -0.91
CA VAL A 242 -9.07 6.61 -0.79
C VAL A 242 -9.55 8.05 -0.91
N ALA A 243 -10.77 8.25 -1.37
CA ALA A 243 -11.49 9.50 -1.26
C ALA A 243 -12.56 9.40 -0.17
N LEU A 244 -12.51 10.34 0.76
CA LEU A 244 -13.51 10.50 1.81
C LEU A 244 -14.45 11.64 1.44
N LYS A 245 -15.74 11.44 1.67
CA LYS A 245 -16.77 12.48 1.53
C LYS A 245 -17.58 12.59 2.81
N ALA A 246 -17.86 13.81 3.23
CA ALA A 246 -18.56 14.10 4.48
C ALA A 246 -19.49 15.32 4.32
N PRO A 247 -20.66 15.36 4.99
CA PRO A 247 -21.50 16.55 5.00
C PRO A 247 -20.75 17.78 5.52
N LYS A 248 -21.01 18.97 4.95
CA LYS A 248 -20.50 20.24 5.50
C LYS A 248 -20.88 20.40 6.98
N GLY A 249 -19.96 20.94 7.76
CA GLY A 249 -20.08 21.04 9.23
C GLY A 249 -19.64 19.78 9.99
N THR A 250 -19.21 18.72 9.30
CA THR A 250 -18.52 17.59 9.94
C THR A 250 -17.20 18.09 10.54
N LYS A 251 -16.95 17.78 11.80
CA LYS A 251 -15.77 18.29 12.53
C LYS A 251 -14.61 17.31 12.50
N GLU A 252 -14.87 16.08 12.88
CA GLU A 252 -13.84 15.05 13.06
C GLU A 252 -14.35 13.69 12.61
N SER A 253 -13.42 12.86 12.15
CA SER A 253 -13.60 11.43 11.92
C SER A 253 -12.29 10.70 12.15
N GLN A 254 -12.28 9.39 12.01
CA GLN A 254 -11.09 8.55 12.11
C GLN A 254 -10.91 7.73 10.85
N LEU A 255 -9.66 7.50 10.50
CA LEU A 255 -9.24 6.53 9.50
C LEU A 255 -8.37 5.48 10.20
N ILE A 256 -8.87 4.25 10.24
CA ILE A 256 -8.21 3.11 10.88
C ILE A 256 -7.54 2.29 9.78
N LEU A 257 -6.24 2.10 9.90
CA LEU A 257 -5.40 1.36 8.96
C LEU A 257 -4.88 0.10 9.65
N SER A 258 -5.31 -1.07 9.18
CA SER A 258 -4.85 -2.35 9.67
C SER A 258 -4.02 -3.07 8.61
N TYR A 259 -2.81 -3.47 9.00
CA TYR A 259 -1.95 -4.34 8.21
C TYR A 259 -1.93 -5.74 8.80
N ARG A 260 -2.13 -6.75 7.96
CA ARG A 260 -1.99 -8.16 8.33
C ARG A 260 -1.03 -8.86 7.36
N THR A 261 -0.07 -9.60 7.89
CA THR A 261 0.82 -10.45 7.09
C THR A 261 0.52 -11.90 7.43
N TYR A 262 0.19 -12.69 6.41
CA TYR A 262 0.00 -14.13 6.52
C TYR A 262 1.26 -14.79 6.01
N HIS A 263 1.77 -15.73 6.80
CA HIS A 263 2.98 -16.47 6.47
C HIS A 263 2.60 -17.88 6.06
N ASP A 264 3.27 -18.43 5.06
CA ASP A 264 3.25 -19.85 4.82
C ASP A 264 4.55 -20.45 5.37
N LEU A 265 4.54 -21.75 5.63
CA LEU A 265 5.71 -22.52 6.00
C LEU A 265 6.09 -23.44 4.84
N TYR A 266 7.20 -23.13 4.19
CA TYR A 266 7.82 -24.01 3.22
C TYR A 266 8.83 -24.92 3.93
N ARG A 267 8.77 -26.23 3.66
CA ARG A 267 9.65 -27.25 4.25
C ARG A 267 10.39 -28.01 3.17
N LEU A 268 11.66 -28.31 3.42
CA LEU A 268 12.50 -29.25 2.70
C LEU A 268 12.85 -30.40 3.64
N ASN A 269 12.68 -31.62 3.17
CA ASN A 269 13.09 -32.84 3.88
C ASN A 269 13.92 -33.72 2.95
N TRP A 270 15.06 -34.21 3.43
CA TRP A 270 15.87 -35.18 2.69
C TRP A 270 15.23 -36.57 2.79
N THR A 271 14.93 -37.19 1.65
CA THR A 271 14.28 -38.51 1.58
C THR A 271 15.26 -39.68 1.70
N GLY A 272 16.56 -39.39 1.63
CA GLY A 272 17.62 -40.39 1.49
C GLY A 272 18.36 -40.27 0.15
N THR A 273 17.65 -39.88 -0.90
CA THR A 273 18.18 -39.77 -2.27
C THR A 273 17.96 -38.39 -2.90
N GLU A 274 16.91 -37.67 -2.50
CA GLU A 274 16.60 -36.34 -2.99
C GLU A 274 15.95 -35.46 -1.92
N TRP A 275 15.81 -34.17 -2.23
CA TRP A 275 15.03 -33.23 -1.44
C TRP A 275 13.56 -33.27 -1.85
N TRP A 276 12.70 -33.36 -0.84
CA TRP A 276 11.25 -33.23 -0.97
C TRP A 276 10.80 -31.90 -0.36
N GLY A 277 10.16 -31.06 -1.18
CA GLY A 277 9.60 -29.79 -0.75
C GLY A 277 8.10 -29.83 -0.50
N SER A 278 7.61 -29.01 0.42
CA SER A 278 6.18 -28.85 0.71
C SER A 278 5.90 -27.44 1.19
N ASN A 279 4.73 -26.90 0.84
CA ASN A 279 4.26 -25.61 1.36
C ASN A 279 2.99 -25.82 2.18
N GLN A 280 2.97 -25.32 3.40
CA GLN A 280 1.82 -25.37 4.29
C GLN A 280 1.34 -23.94 4.59
N GLU A 281 0.06 -23.67 4.37
CA GLU A 281 -0.56 -22.40 4.76
C GLU A 281 -0.55 -22.28 6.30
N ASN A 282 -0.05 -21.17 6.83
CA ASN A 282 -0.11 -20.89 8.26
C ASN A 282 -1.25 -19.90 8.55
N ALA A 283 -2.14 -20.28 9.47
CA ALA A 283 -3.40 -19.57 9.66
C ALA A 283 -3.27 -18.28 10.47
N THR A 284 -2.22 -18.13 11.29
CA THR A 284 -2.11 -17.01 12.24
C THR A 284 -1.36 -15.84 11.60
N PRO A 285 -2.04 -14.74 11.22
CA PRO A 285 -1.36 -13.57 10.71
C PRO A 285 -0.73 -12.76 11.85
N THR A 286 0.35 -12.08 11.51
CA THR A 286 0.83 -10.96 12.32
C THR A 286 0.06 -9.69 11.93
N TYR A 287 -0.23 -8.81 12.88
CA TYR A 287 -1.01 -7.61 12.61
C TYR A 287 -0.45 -6.35 13.31
N ALA A 288 -0.76 -5.20 12.72
CA ALA A 288 -0.69 -3.90 13.38
C ALA A 288 -1.88 -3.06 12.93
N THR A 289 -2.39 -2.22 13.84
CA THR A 289 -3.46 -1.28 13.54
C THR A 289 -3.02 0.09 13.98
N HIS A 290 -3.22 1.07 13.11
CA HIS A 290 -2.95 2.47 13.38
C HIS A 290 -4.20 3.30 13.09
N ALA A 291 -4.62 4.13 14.03
CA ALA A 291 -5.74 5.04 13.88
C ALA A 291 -5.24 6.48 13.73
N TYR A 292 -5.86 7.20 12.81
CA TYR A 292 -5.58 8.61 12.57
C TYR A 292 -6.86 9.41 12.69
N LYS A 293 -6.79 10.52 13.43
CA LYS A 293 -7.83 11.54 13.42
C LYS A 293 -7.75 12.35 12.14
N ILE A 294 -8.89 12.53 11.51
CA ILE A 294 -9.14 13.43 10.39
C ILE A 294 -9.95 14.60 10.94
N ASP A 295 -9.26 15.72 11.20
CA ASP A 295 -9.87 16.98 11.64
C ASP A 295 -10.25 17.79 10.41
N TRP A 296 -11.53 17.75 10.06
CA TRP A 296 -12.10 18.45 8.91
C TRP A 296 -12.16 19.95 9.12
N THR A 297 -12.20 20.43 10.36
CA THR A 297 -12.30 21.87 10.67
C THR A 297 -10.95 22.56 10.52
N ASN A 298 -9.87 21.90 10.97
CA ASN A 298 -8.51 22.45 10.94
C ASN A 298 -7.64 21.84 9.84
N HIS A 299 -8.24 21.03 8.96
CA HIS A 299 -7.59 20.33 7.85
C HIS A 299 -6.33 19.58 8.26
N LYS A 300 -6.42 18.84 9.36
CA LYS A 300 -5.26 18.19 9.99
C LYS A 300 -5.45 16.69 10.12
N VAL A 301 -4.39 15.96 9.80
CA VAL A 301 -4.26 14.53 10.14
C VAL A 301 -3.41 14.41 11.41
N THR A 302 -3.83 13.57 12.35
CA THR A 302 -3.06 13.33 13.58
C THR A 302 -3.16 11.87 13.99
N PHE A 303 -2.02 11.23 14.18
CA PHE A 303 -1.93 9.87 14.69
C PHE A 303 -2.52 9.76 16.11
N LEU A 304 -3.21 8.65 16.40
CA LEU A 304 -3.82 8.38 17.70
C LEU A 304 -3.13 7.21 18.42
N TYR A 305 -3.09 6.03 17.80
CA TYR A 305 -2.50 4.80 18.32
C TYR A 305 -2.22 3.79 17.21
#